data_AF-A0A7L4TSE1-F1
#
_entry.id   AF-A0A7L4TSE1-F1
#
_cell.length_a   1.000
_cell.length_b   1.000
_cell.length_c   1.000
_cell.angle_alpha   90.00
_cell.angle_beta   90.00
_cell.angle_gamma   90.00
#
_symmetry.space_group_name_H-M   'P 1'
#
loop_
_entity.id
_entity.type
_entity.pdbx_description
1 polymer ?
#
loop_
_entity_poly.entity_id
_entity_poly.type
_entity_poly.pdbx_seq_one_letter_code
_entity_poly.pdbx_strand_id
1 'polypeptide(L)'
;YSLFWRYDSKTIYLMIELEYSVHELPFIRNTEFLTLSAECLHIYDDVLASALEKLLQRERGNAIVKRVTDGPLYITSYQAGDIESMIEIDGSEKVIMNRNGSMIQYKDDGKSLEPKTIYNMMNLEIDYVLMELHEALLDADESQ
;
A
#
# COMPACT_ATOMS: atom_id res chain seq x y z
N TYR A 1 -6.31 18.87 20.24
CA TYR A 1 -6.21 19.20 18.81
C TYR A 1 -6.84 20.55 18.56
N SER A 2 -6.10 21.45 17.95
CA SER A 2 -6.64 22.70 17.40
C SER A 2 -6.52 22.64 15.87
N LEU A 3 -7.61 22.95 15.16
CA LEU A 3 -7.65 22.89 13.70
C LEU A 3 -7.93 24.25 13.13
N PHE A 4 -7.10 24.68 12.18
CA PHE A 4 -7.24 25.99 11.54
C PHE A 4 -6.96 25.89 10.04
N TRP A 5 -7.62 26.76 9.27
CA TRP A 5 -7.35 26.88 7.84
C TRP A 5 -6.38 28.03 7.60
N ARG A 6 -5.31 27.77 6.86
CA ARG A 6 -4.41 28.79 6.34
C ARG A 6 -4.55 28.84 4.82
N TYR A 7 -4.87 30.02 4.31
CA TYR A 7 -5.10 30.23 2.89
C TYR A 7 -3.86 30.88 2.27
N ASP A 8 -3.28 30.22 1.26
CA ASP A 8 -2.31 30.82 0.37
C ASP A 8 -2.95 31.05 -1.02
N SER A 9 -2.22 31.69 -1.93
CA SER A 9 -2.67 32.08 -3.27
C SER A 9 -3.11 30.90 -4.14
N LYS A 10 -2.50 29.71 -3.99
CA LYS A 10 -2.80 28.51 -4.80
C LYS A 10 -3.17 27.27 -3.98
N THR A 11 -2.82 27.26 -2.70
CA THR A 11 -2.94 26.09 -1.83
C THR A 11 -3.66 26.49 -0.55
N ILE A 12 -4.54 25.61 -0.08
CA ILE A 12 -5.21 25.73 1.21
C ILE A 12 -4.56 24.73 2.16
N TYR A 13 -4.12 25.17 3.32
CA TYR A 13 -3.54 24.29 4.32
C TYR A 13 -4.52 24.06 5.46
N LEU A 14 -4.78 22.79 5.78
CA LEU A 14 -5.36 22.42 7.06
C LEU A 14 -4.21 22.26 8.06
N MET A 15 -4.16 23.18 9.02
CA MET A 15 -3.19 23.19 10.10
C MET A 15 -3.77 22.40 11.26
N ILE A 16 -3.09 21.34 11.69
CA ILE A 16 -3.48 20.51 12.82
C ILE A 16 -2.43 20.68 13.89
N GLU A 17 -2.77 21.42 14.94
CA GLU A 17 -1.91 21.68 16.09
C GLU A 17 -2.18 20.66 17.19
N LEU A 18 -1.11 19.97 17.56
CA LEU A 18 -1.00 19.10 18.73
C LEU A 18 -0.15 19.81 19.79
N GLU A 19 -0.03 19.23 20.98
CA GLU A 19 0.70 19.84 22.09
C GLU A 19 2.17 20.15 21.77
N TYR A 20 2.81 19.35 20.90
CA TYR A 20 4.24 19.47 20.59
C TYR A 20 4.55 19.53 19.08
N SER A 21 3.54 19.48 18.22
CA SER A 21 3.75 19.45 16.77
C SER A 21 2.62 20.14 16.02
N VAL A 22 2.94 20.63 14.83
CA VAL A 22 1.96 21.18 13.90
C VAL A 22 2.11 20.41 12.59
N HIS A 23 1.03 19.78 12.15
CA HIS A 23 0.96 19.13 10.84
C HIS A 23 0.28 20.05 9.84
N GLU A 24 0.93 20.24 8.70
CA GLU A 24 0.37 21.01 7.59
C GLU A 24 -0.10 20.04 6.50
N LEU A 25 -1.39 20.05 6.22
CA LEU A 25 -1.97 19.25 5.14
C LEU A 25 -2.30 20.15 3.94
N PRO A 26 -1.56 20.07 2.83
CA PRO A 26 -1.78 20.89 1.64
C PRO A 26 -2.94 20.36 0.79
N PHE A 27 -3.92 21.22 0.57
CA PHE A 27 -5.06 21.00 -0.31
C PHE A 27 -4.98 21.89 -1.55
N ILE A 28 -5.12 21.26 -2.71
CA ILE A 28 -5.36 21.95 -3.97
C ILE A 28 -6.85 22.27 -4.04
N ARG A 29 -7.16 23.54 -4.32
CA ARG A 29 -8.53 23.99 -4.50
C ARG A 29 -9.00 23.67 -5.92
N ASN A 30 -9.92 22.73 -6.06
CA ASN A 30 -10.67 22.53 -7.30
C ASN A 30 -11.96 23.37 -7.26
N THR A 31 -12.71 23.37 -8.36
CA THR A 31 -13.96 24.15 -8.48
C THR A 31 -15.00 23.73 -7.45
N GLU A 32 -15.13 22.42 -7.17
CA GLU A 32 -16.21 21.87 -6.33
C GLU A 32 -15.70 21.10 -5.10
N PHE A 33 -14.40 20.79 -5.02
CA PHE A 33 -13.83 19.99 -3.94
C PHE A 33 -12.37 20.36 -3.67
N LEU A 34 -11.84 19.87 -2.54
CA LEU A 34 -10.44 20.02 -2.17
C LEU A 34 -9.71 18.69 -2.37
N THR A 35 -8.52 18.72 -2.96
CA THR A 35 -7.68 17.53 -3.09
C THR A 35 -6.49 17.65 -2.17
N LEU A 36 -6.39 16.76 -1.18
CA LEU A 36 -5.16 16.58 -0.41
C LEU A 36 -4.08 16.03 -1.36
N SER A 37 -2.99 16.78 -1.56
CA SER A 37 -1.91 16.37 -2.45
C SER A 37 -0.58 16.71 -1.79
N ALA A 38 0.13 15.67 -1.35
CA ALA A 38 1.43 15.78 -0.72
C ALA A 38 2.34 14.65 -1.21
N GLU A 39 3.60 14.96 -1.47
CA GLU A 39 4.60 13.96 -1.87
C GLU A 39 4.93 13.01 -0.71
N CYS A 40 4.99 13.55 0.51
CA CYS A 40 5.25 12.76 1.72
C CYS A 40 4.66 13.49 2.95
N LEU A 41 4.01 12.73 3.83
CA LEU A 41 3.49 13.21 5.11
C LEU A 41 4.03 12.33 6.23
N HIS A 42 4.67 12.95 7.22
CA HIS A 42 5.15 12.28 8.43
C HIS A 42 4.17 12.58 9.56
N ILE A 43 3.51 11.54 10.05
CA ILE A 43 2.50 11.61 11.09
C ILE A 43 2.93 10.70 12.23
N TYR A 44 3.03 11.25 13.43
CA TYR A 44 3.50 10.54 14.63
C TYR A 44 2.38 10.29 15.65
N ASP A 45 1.23 10.95 15.47
CA ASP A 45 0.05 10.76 16.32
C ASP A 45 -0.87 9.69 15.72
N ASP A 46 -1.18 8.67 16.51
CA ASP A 46 -1.97 7.51 16.07
C ASP A 46 -3.39 7.89 15.64
N VAL A 47 -4.00 8.87 16.32
CA VAL A 47 -5.36 9.32 16.03
C VAL A 47 -5.40 10.01 14.67
N LEU A 48 -4.43 10.89 14.40
CA LEU A 48 -4.30 11.60 13.12
C LEU A 48 -3.95 10.63 11.98
N ALA A 49 -3.03 9.69 12.21
CA ALA A 49 -2.70 8.66 11.23
C ALA A 49 -3.94 7.84 10.84
N SER A 50 -4.69 7.35 11.83
CA SER A 50 -5.93 6.60 11.60
C SER A 50 -6.99 7.44 10.87
N ALA A 51 -7.12 8.73 11.20
CA ALA A 51 -8.06 9.63 10.54
C ALA A 51 -7.72 9.85 9.07
N LEU A 52 -6.43 10.03 8.73
CA LEU A 52 -5.97 10.20 7.36
C LEU A 52 -6.16 8.94 6.52
N GLU A 53 -5.93 7.76 7.10
CA GLU A 53 -6.20 6.51 6.40
C GLU A 53 -7.70 6.29 6.15
N LYS A 54 -8.57 6.62 7.12
CA LYS A 54 -10.02 6.57 6.91
C LYS A 54 -10.47 7.55 5.83
N LEU A 55 -9.87 8.74 5.78
CA LEU A 55 -10.10 9.71 4.71
C LEU A 55 -9.70 9.12 3.35
N LEU A 56 -8.53 8.51 3.27
CA LEU A 56 -8.01 7.87 2.06
C LEU A 56 -8.97 6.78 1.55
N GLN A 57 -9.48 5.92 2.44
CA GLN A 57 -10.43 4.87 2.09
C GLN A 57 -11.78 5.45 1.64
N ARG A 58 -12.31 6.42 2.40
CA ARG A 58 -13.64 7.02 2.14
C ARG A 58 -13.69 7.81 0.84
N GLU A 59 -12.67 8.61 0.59
CA GLU A 59 -12.60 9.51 -0.57
C GLU A 59 -11.96 8.84 -1.80
N ARG A 60 -11.74 7.52 -1.75
CA ARG A 60 -11.12 6.72 -2.83
C ARG A 60 -9.75 7.26 -3.25
N GLY A 61 -8.95 7.65 -2.28
CA GLY A 61 -7.60 8.18 -2.47
C GLY A 61 -6.59 7.11 -2.86
N ASN A 62 -5.45 7.57 -3.38
CA ASN A 62 -4.29 6.74 -3.68
C ASN A 62 -3.13 7.17 -2.77
N ALA A 63 -2.52 6.23 -2.06
CA ALA A 63 -1.33 6.51 -1.26
C ALA A 63 -0.56 5.24 -0.91
N ILE A 64 0.70 5.41 -0.54
CA ILE A 64 1.52 4.37 0.08
C ILE A 64 1.71 4.77 1.54
N VAL A 65 1.22 3.93 2.45
CA VAL A 65 1.29 4.17 3.90
C VAL A 65 2.33 3.24 4.51
N LYS A 66 3.38 3.81 5.08
CA LYS A 66 4.41 3.08 5.83
C LYS A 66 4.17 3.27 7.34
N ARG A 67 3.89 2.18 8.05
CA ARG A 67 3.75 2.18 9.51
C ARG A 67 4.98 1.56 10.15
N VAL A 68 5.64 2.33 11.00
CA VAL A 68 6.75 1.87 11.84
C VAL A 68 6.17 1.61 13.22
N THR A 69 6.19 0.36 13.65
CA THR A 69 5.81 -0.04 15.01
C THR A 69 7.03 -0.61 15.73
N ASP A 70 6.92 -0.95 17.01
CA ASP A 70 7.99 -1.66 17.74
C ASP A 70 8.24 -3.10 17.23
N GLY A 71 7.39 -3.59 16.32
CA GLY A 71 7.47 -4.90 15.68
C GLY A 71 7.69 -4.81 14.16
N PRO A 72 6.99 -5.65 13.37
CA PRO A 72 7.14 -5.66 11.92
C PRO A 72 6.82 -4.30 11.29
N LEU A 73 7.57 -3.96 10.24
CA LEU A 73 7.30 -2.80 9.41
C LEU A 73 6.20 -3.14 8.39
N TYR A 74 5.15 -2.33 8.34
CA TYR A 74 4.07 -2.51 7.38
C TYR A 74 4.09 -1.42 6.31
N ILE A 75 3.98 -1.81 5.04
CA ILE A 75 3.80 -0.91 3.90
C ILE A 75 2.50 -1.30 3.20
N THR A 76 1.52 -0.40 3.16
CA THR A 76 0.21 -0.64 2.54
C THR A 76 0.06 0.28 1.33
N SER A 77 -0.17 -0.29 0.15
CA SER A 77 -0.57 0.45 -1.05
C SER A 77 -2.09 0.55 -1.09
N TYR A 78 -2.61 1.76 -1.22
CA TYR A 78 -4.01 2.04 -1.43
C TYR A 78 -4.24 2.57 -2.83
N GLN A 79 -5.23 1.99 -3.51
CA GLN A 79 -5.68 2.43 -4.83
C GLN A 79 -7.19 2.54 -4.83
N ALA A 80 -7.70 3.73 -5.20
CA ALA A 80 -9.12 4.06 -5.18
C ALA A 80 -9.80 3.77 -3.82
N GLY A 81 -9.06 3.95 -2.73
CA GLY A 81 -9.51 3.68 -1.35
C GLY A 81 -9.48 2.21 -0.92
N ASP A 82 -9.24 1.28 -1.85
CA ASP A 82 -9.05 -0.14 -1.54
C ASP A 82 -7.57 -0.44 -1.27
N ILE A 83 -7.31 -1.44 -0.44
CA ILE A 83 -5.96 -1.96 -0.26
C ILE A 83 -5.60 -2.78 -1.49
N GLU A 84 -4.60 -2.31 -2.24
CA GLU A 84 -4.06 -2.99 -3.41
C GLU A 84 -3.03 -4.06 -3.00
N SER A 85 -2.14 -3.69 -2.08
CA SER A 85 -1.13 -4.59 -1.54
C SER A 85 -0.72 -4.20 -0.13
N MET A 86 -0.24 -5.19 0.63
CA MET A 86 0.34 -5.02 1.95
C MET A 86 1.64 -5.82 2.02
N ILE A 87 2.69 -5.17 2.50
CA ILE A 87 4.00 -5.76 2.73
C ILE A 87 4.27 -5.68 4.24
N GLU A 88 4.54 -6.81 4.85
CA GLU A 88 5.06 -6.93 6.21
C GLU A 88 6.54 -7.30 6.14
N ILE A 89 7.38 -6.62 6.93
CA ILE A 89 8.81 -6.87 7.00
C ILE A 89 9.17 -7.07 8.48
N ASP A 90 9.55 -8.29 8.85
CA ASP A 90 10.01 -8.66 10.19
C ASP A 90 11.42 -9.24 10.12
N GLY A 91 12.42 -8.42 10.47
CA GLY A 91 13.83 -8.80 10.35
C GLY A 91 14.21 -9.20 8.92
N SER A 92 14.43 -10.51 8.72
CA SER A 92 14.81 -11.12 7.44
C SER A 92 13.63 -11.80 6.73
N GLU A 93 12.43 -11.79 7.33
CA GLU A 93 11.20 -12.29 6.74
C GLU A 93 10.40 -11.14 6.11
N LYS A 94 9.86 -11.40 4.91
CA LYS A 94 9.01 -10.44 4.20
C LYS A 94 7.77 -11.15 3.66
N VAL A 95 6.59 -10.69 4.05
CA VAL A 95 5.30 -11.22 3.56
C VAL A 95 4.65 -10.16 2.67
N ILE A 96 4.25 -10.55 1.47
CA ILE A 96 3.52 -9.68 0.53
C ILE A 96 2.13 -10.27 0.31
N MET A 97 1.10 -9.47 0.52
CA MET A 97 -0.30 -9.81 0.25
C MET A 97 -0.87 -8.84 -0.79
N ASN A 98 -1.43 -9.36 -1.88
CA ASN A 98 -2.08 -8.55 -2.90
C ASN A 98 -3.61 -8.70 -2.86
N ARG A 99 -4.33 -7.72 -3.41
CA ARG A 99 -5.80 -7.69 -3.51
C ARG A 99 -6.41 -8.97 -4.10
N ASN A 100 -5.68 -9.69 -4.94
CA ASN A 100 -6.12 -10.95 -5.55
C ASN A 100 -5.93 -12.19 -4.65
N GLY A 101 -5.54 -12.00 -3.38
CA GLY A 101 -5.34 -13.09 -2.42
C GLY A 101 -4.01 -13.84 -2.56
N SER A 102 -3.17 -13.48 -3.53
CA SER A 102 -1.81 -14.02 -3.65
C SER A 102 -0.97 -13.55 -2.45
N MET A 103 -0.55 -14.52 -1.64
CA MET A 103 0.35 -14.32 -0.51
C MET A 103 1.71 -14.91 -0.87
N ILE A 104 2.75 -14.08 -0.83
CA ILE A 104 4.13 -14.51 -1.08
C ILE A 104 4.93 -14.26 0.20
N GLN A 105 5.42 -15.32 0.82
CA GLN A 105 6.27 -15.25 2.00
C GLN A 105 7.72 -15.52 1.61
N TYR A 106 8.59 -14.55 1.86
CA TYR A 106 10.02 -14.64 1.71
C TYR A 106 10.65 -14.86 3.09
N LYS A 107 11.47 -15.90 3.23
CA LYS A 107 12.41 -16.04 4.33
C LYS A 107 13.81 -15.91 3.77
N ASP A 108 14.56 -14.90 4.18
CA ASP A 108 15.96 -14.78 3.81
C ASP A 108 16.78 -15.78 4.63
N ASP A 109 17.19 -16.88 3.98
CA ASP A 109 17.97 -17.99 4.52
C ASP A 109 19.50 -17.75 4.40
N GLY A 110 19.91 -16.50 4.18
CA GLY A 110 21.31 -16.12 4.02
C GLY A 110 21.89 -16.45 2.64
N LYS A 111 21.05 -16.89 1.70
CA LYS A 111 21.36 -17.08 0.27
C LYS A 111 20.37 -16.31 -0.61
N SER A 112 20.09 -15.05 -0.26
CA SER A 112 19.13 -14.20 -0.97
C SER A 112 19.35 -14.22 -2.49
N LEU A 113 18.44 -14.87 -3.21
CA LEU A 113 18.37 -14.81 -4.67
C LEU A 113 17.88 -13.42 -5.05
N GLU A 114 18.52 -12.78 -6.03
CA GLU A 114 18.10 -11.44 -6.45
C GLU A 114 16.61 -11.40 -6.84
N PRO A 115 15.88 -10.31 -6.58
CA PRO A 115 14.45 -10.19 -6.88
C PRO A 115 14.06 -10.58 -8.30
N LYS A 116 14.96 -10.34 -9.27
CA LYS A 116 14.81 -10.72 -10.68
C LYS A 116 14.84 -12.23 -10.90
N THR A 117 15.68 -12.94 -10.16
CA THR A 117 15.77 -14.41 -10.18
C THR A 117 14.49 -15.03 -9.63
N ILE A 118 13.95 -14.45 -8.56
CA ILE A 118 12.69 -14.93 -7.96
C ILE A 118 11.51 -14.67 -8.91
N TYR A 119 11.43 -13.49 -9.52
CA TYR A 119 10.41 -13.18 -10.54
C TYR A 119 10.43 -14.18 -11.70
N ASN A 120 11.62 -14.51 -12.21
CA ASN A 120 11.77 -15.48 -13.28
C ASN A 120 11.37 -16.90 -12.84
N MET A 121 11.74 -17.29 -11.61
CA MET A 121 11.39 -18.60 -11.06
C MET A 121 9.87 -18.74 -10.86
N MET A 122 9.21 -17.71 -10.33
CA MET A 122 7.75 -17.68 -10.22
C MET A 122 7.04 -17.76 -11.58
N ASN A 123 7.54 -17.06 -12.61
CA ASN A 123 6.96 -17.18 -13.95
C ASN A 123 7.10 -18.60 -14.51
N LEU A 124 8.24 -19.25 -14.30
CA LEU A 124 8.42 -20.64 -14.71
C LEU A 124 7.47 -21.60 -13.99
N GLU A 125 7.24 -21.40 -12.69
CA GLU A 125 6.25 -22.18 -11.93
C GLU A 125 4.82 -21.94 -12.44
N ILE A 126 4.46 -20.69 -12.74
CA ILE A 126 3.15 -20.35 -13.31
C ILE A 126 2.98 -20.99 -14.68
N ASP A 127 3.98 -20.88 -15.56
CA ASP A 127 3.95 -21.46 -16.90
C ASP A 127 3.81 -22.99 -16.85
N TYR A 128 4.50 -23.63 -15.91
CA TYR A 128 4.39 -25.07 -15.68
C TYR A 128 2.96 -25.49 -15.25
N VAL A 129 2.38 -24.78 -14.26
CA VAL A 129 1.01 -25.07 -13.79
C VAL A 129 -0.03 -24.79 -14.87
N LEU A 130 0.15 -23.75 -15.68
CA LEU A 130 -0.72 -23.46 -16.82
C LEU A 130 -0.63 -24.54 -17.91
N MET A 131 0.56 -25.10 -18.13
CA MET A 131 0.76 -26.23 -19.04
C MET A 131 0.05 -27.49 -18.52
N GLU A 132 0.20 -27.82 -17.23
CA GLU A 132 -0.53 -28.94 -16.62
C GLU A 132 -2.06 -28.76 -16.73
N LEU A 133 -2.56 -27.54 -16.51
CA LEU A 133 -3.97 -27.23 -16.68
C LEU A 133 -4.44 -27.40 -18.13
N HIS A 134 -3.62 -26.98 -19.10
CA HIS A 134 -3.92 -27.13 -20.52
C HIS A 134 -4.00 -28.61 -20.93
N GLU A 135 -3.02 -29.42 -20.53
CA GLU A 135 -3.03 -30.87 -20.80
C GLU A 135 -4.25 -31.54 -20.15
N ALA A 136 -4.58 -31.20 -18.90
CA ALA A 136 -5.76 -31.73 -18.23
C ALA A 136 -7.08 -31.34 -18.92
N LEU A 137 -7.15 -30.15 -19.53
CA LEU A 137 -8.30 -29.72 -20.32
C LEU A 137 -8.41 -30.49 -21.63
N LEU A 138 -7.29 -30.80 -22.30
CA LEU A 138 -7.27 -31.61 -23.51
C LEU A 138 -7.64 -33.08 -23.25
N ASP A 139 -7.10 -33.68 -22.18
CA ASP A 139 -7.43 -35.06 -21.78
C ASP A 139 -8.92 -35.20 -21.41
N ALA A 140 -9.51 -34.15 -20.82
CA ALA A 140 -10.94 -34.12 -20.51
C ALA A 140 -11.83 -33.97 -21.76
N ASP A 141 -11.31 -33.41 -22.86
CA ASP A 141 -12.00 -33.26 -24.15
C ASP A 141 -11.83 -34.52 -25.03
N GLU A 142 -10.72 -35.28 -24.90
CA GLU A 142 -10.51 -36.56 -25.59
C GLU A 142 -11.28 -37.75 -24.98
N SER A 143 -11.83 -37.58 -23.78
CA SER A 143 -12.58 -38.62 -23.05
C SER A 143 -14.11 -38.52 -23.17
N GLN A 144 -14.62 -37.71 -24.12
CA GLN A 144 -16.02 -37.71 -24.60
C GLN A 144 -16.17 -38.34 -25.99
#